data_AF-A0A2S3QJY1-F1
#
_entry.id   AF-A0A2S3QJY1-F1
#
_cell.length_a   1.000
_cell.length_b   1.000
_cell.length_c   1.000
_cell.angle_alpha   90.00
_cell.angle_beta   90.00
_cell.angle_gamma   90.00
#
_symmetry.space_group_name_H-M   'P 1'
#
loop_
_entity.id
_entity.type
_entity.pdbx_description
1 polymer ?
#
loop_
_entity_poly.entity_id
_entity_poly.type
_entity_poly.pdbx_seq_one_letter_code
_entity_poly.pdbx_strand_id
1 'polypeptide(L)'
;MERTEEWLQRLNRGVASRVLTLAGNSPALLAPWTPWLRAPMEIVGWLNPMEVQLTWQYLLHFLAASGPDSVVIPCGGDAVVSWQPGTITIRAPHNTWVWALATDSWDPAGWHFHDRVEWWEHGRLQQAARTHWGIFEQWQHPYGIEEWRLRADSGAEEQLTVWWEKLANLLGSRPVKVSWRQEHSRNPHNILGLPVRVAWLGLKIAVDSDSLQQGVAQWPEPLGLRASMHWSSPQWNPFWSTRVVLKRWRQTTRLEAHYTLLKSPLHKSAVKTMRQEMHRFPIFRVQPVEVRSVEDNPSSWLTLVNRARFAFFKEHLMTSLRSYPWPAVREVRLPTRIRLPLEWRLDRLGSRDGVWAIRHQRLPLVVMVHWPRPHHAGGVTVTIGGEVHASLSDLDPYTRIDRFAQDWRYWAYMLSQHLLPAIDRHAPRDHSPD
;
A
#
# COMPACT_ATOMS: atom_id res chain seq x y z
N MET A 1 18.10 -16.97 13.74
CA MET A 1 18.23 -15.84 12.79
C MET A 1 19.14 -16.22 11.62
N GLU A 2 20.35 -16.71 11.88
CA GLU A 2 21.34 -17.17 10.86
C GLU A 2 20.76 -18.14 9.81
N ARG A 3 20.10 -19.22 10.26
CA ARG A 3 19.45 -20.17 9.34
C ARG A 3 18.41 -19.53 8.41
N THR A 4 17.74 -18.45 8.83
CA THR A 4 16.76 -17.73 8.01
C THR A 4 17.45 -16.83 6.98
N GLU A 5 18.55 -16.17 7.35
CA GLU A 5 19.39 -15.38 6.44
C GLU A 5 20.07 -16.24 5.39
N GLU A 6 20.76 -17.31 5.80
CA GLU A 6 21.40 -18.25 4.88
C GLU A 6 20.39 -18.84 3.89
N TRP A 7 19.19 -19.13 4.39
CA TRP A 7 18.11 -19.62 3.57
C TRP A 7 17.59 -18.56 2.57
N LEU A 8 17.40 -17.32 2.99
CA LEU A 8 17.02 -16.20 2.10
C LEU A 8 18.09 -15.91 1.04
N GLN A 9 19.36 -15.99 1.42
CA GLN A 9 20.51 -15.86 0.52
C GLN A 9 20.52 -16.97 -0.52
N ARG A 10 20.31 -18.23 -0.12
CA ARG A 10 20.19 -19.38 -1.05
C ARG A 10 19.04 -19.23 -2.05
N LEU A 11 18.02 -18.45 -1.72
CA LEU A 11 16.91 -18.13 -2.62
C LEU A 11 17.19 -16.94 -3.56
N ASN A 12 18.39 -16.34 -3.51
CA ASN A 12 18.75 -15.13 -4.26
C ASN A 12 17.76 -13.97 -4.04
N ARG A 13 17.21 -13.84 -2.82
CA ARG A 13 16.27 -12.76 -2.47
C ARG A 13 17.00 -11.72 -1.64
N GLY A 14 17.25 -10.55 -2.24
CA GLY A 14 17.88 -9.42 -1.54
C GLY A 14 17.02 -8.93 -0.38
N VAL A 15 17.59 -8.91 0.82
CA VAL A 15 16.98 -8.32 2.02
C VAL A 15 17.42 -6.86 2.09
N ALA A 16 16.46 -5.95 2.04
CA ALA A 16 16.72 -4.50 2.07
C ALA A 16 16.75 -3.94 3.50
N SER A 17 15.95 -4.51 4.41
CA SER A 17 15.95 -4.09 5.81
C SER A 17 15.70 -5.25 6.75
N ARG A 18 16.31 -5.13 7.94
CA ARG A 18 16.21 -6.09 9.04
C ARG A 18 15.86 -5.33 10.29
N VAL A 19 14.77 -5.72 10.94
CA VAL A 19 14.32 -5.05 12.15
C VAL A 19 13.96 -6.09 13.19
N LEU A 20 14.65 -6.07 14.32
CA LEU A 20 14.23 -6.80 15.51
C LEU A 20 13.27 -5.91 16.29
N THR A 21 12.04 -6.38 16.46
CA THR A 21 11.05 -5.75 17.35
C THR A 21 10.91 -6.60 18.60
N LEU A 22 11.08 -5.97 19.76
CA LEU A 22 10.92 -6.58 21.07
C LEU A 22 9.81 -5.87 21.80
N ALA A 23 8.79 -6.59 22.25
CA ALA A 23 7.69 -6.02 23.00
C ALA A 23 7.50 -6.73 24.34
N GLY A 24 7.46 -5.96 25.43
CA GLY A 24 7.29 -6.46 26.80
C GLY A 24 6.26 -5.63 27.55
N ASN A 25 5.77 -6.17 28.67
CA ASN A 25 4.85 -5.46 29.58
C ASN A 25 5.60 -4.76 30.73
N SER A 26 6.93 -4.80 30.76
CA SER A 26 7.75 -4.22 31.82
C SER A 26 9.09 -3.70 31.29
N PRO A 27 9.57 -2.52 31.74
CA PRO A 27 10.88 -1.99 31.34
C PRO A 27 12.01 -2.93 31.73
N ALA A 28 11.87 -3.66 32.86
CA ALA A 28 12.89 -4.59 33.34
C ALA A 28 13.17 -5.73 32.35
N LEU A 29 12.16 -6.16 31.59
CA LEU A 29 12.33 -7.18 30.55
C LEU A 29 13.09 -6.65 29.33
N LEU A 30 12.99 -5.34 29.07
CA LEU A 30 13.63 -4.66 27.95
C LEU A 30 14.97 -4.02 28.32
N ALA A 31 15.26 -3.84 29.61
CA ALA A 31 16.49 -3.26 30.13
C ALA A 31 17.76 -3.95 29.60
N PRO A 32 17.82 -5.29 29.46
CA PRO A 32 18.96 -5.95 28.85
C PRO A 32 19.18 -5.57 27.40
N TRP A 33 18.21 -4.97 26.71
CA TRP A 33 18.26 -4.65 25.27
C TRP A 33 18.49 -3.15 24.99
N THR A 34 18.49 -2.29 26.02
CA THR A 34 18.65 -0.84 25.85
C THR A 34 19.98 -0.41 25.22
N PRO A 35 21.13 -1.08 25.40
CA PRO A 35 22.37 -0.69 24.72
C PRO A 35 22.33 -0.78 23.18
N TRP A 36 21.42 -1.59 22.63
CA TRP A 36 21.26 -1.77 21.19
C TRP A 36 20.18 -0.85 20.58
N LEU A 37 19.60 0.01 21.41
CA LEU A 37 18.59 0.97 21.00
C LEU A 37 19.23 2.08 20.13
N ARG A 38 18.71 2.26 18.91
CA ARG A 38 19.08 3.38 18.03
C ARG A 38 17.96 4.41 17.85
N ALA A 39 16.80 4.19 18.45
CA ALA A 39 15.62 5.05 18.39
C ALA A 39 14.84 4.95 19.69
N PRO A 40 14.12 6.00 20.15
CA PRO A 40 13.39 5.97 21.42
C PRO A 40 12.46 4.76 21.56
N MET A 41 12.24 4.33 22.80
CA MET A 41 11.33 3.23 23.10
C MET A 41 9.89 3.62 22.74
N GLU A 42 9.21 2.76 21.99
CA GLU A 42 7.80 2.92 21.66
C GLU A 42 6.97 2.40 22.83
N ILE A 43 6.00 3.18 23.29
CA ILE A 43 5.09 2.85 24.37
C ILE A 43 3.69 2.84 23.79
N VAL A 44 3.05 1.67 23.81
CA VAL A 44 1.69 1.47 23.33
C VAL A 44 0.81 1.09 24.51
N GLY A 45 -0.15 1.96 24.83
CA GLY A 45 -1.03 1.81 25.99
C GLY A 45 -2.50 1.78 25.62
N TRP A 46 -3.27 0.96 26.33
CA TRP A 46 -4.72 1.11 26.42
C TRP A 46 -5.07 1.87 27.69
N LEU A 47 -5.40 3.15 27.53
CA LEU A 47 -5.87 3.96 28.65
C LEU A 47 -7.23 3.43 29.12
N ASN A 48 -7.47 3.50 30.43
CA ASN A 48 -8.79 3.22 30.97
C ASN A 48 -9.83 4.13 30.31
N PRO A 49 -11.08 3.65 30.14
CA PRO A 49 -12.13 4.46 29.54
C PRO A 49 -12.36 5.71 30.41
N MET A 50 -11.97 6.84 29.86
CA MET A 50 -12.32 8.19 30.28
C MET A 50 -13.01 8.85 29.08
N GLU A 51 -13.61 10.02 29.28
CA GLU A 51 -14.06 10.83 28.15
C GLU A 51 -12.89 11.09 27.20
N VAL A 52 -13.09 10.82 25.91
CA VAL A 52 -12.04 10.98 24.89
C VAL A 52 -11.54 12.43 24.88
N GLN A 53 -12.43 13.41 25.04
CA GLN A 53 -12.07 14.83 25.16
C GLN A 53 -11.10 15.10 26.31
N LEU A 54 -11.43 14.65 27.52
CA LEU A 54 -10.56 14.84 28.69
C LEU A 54 -9.21 14.15 28.51
N THR A 55 -9.22 12.94 27.95
CA THR A 55 -8.00 12.19 27.61
C THR A 55 -7.14 12.97 26.62
N TRP A 56 -7.78 13.55 25.60
CA TRP A 56 -7.11 14.33 24.57
C TRP A 56 -6.50 15.63 25.11
N GLN A 57 -7.29 16.43 25.85
CA GLN A 57 -6.83 17.68 26.46
C GLN A 57 -5.68 17.44 27.44
N TYR A 58 -5.74 16.36 28.21
CA TYR A 58 -4.64 15.95 29.09
C TYR A 58 -3.36 15.63 28.29
N LEU A 59 -3.50 14.88 27.19
CA LEU A 59 -2.38 14.50 26.33
C LEU A 59 -1.76 15.71 25.60
N LEU A 60 -2.55 16.69 25.18
CA LEU A 60 -2.07 17.91 24.55
C LEU A 60 -1.45 18.89 25.54
N HIS A 61 -2.20 19.29 26.57
CA HIS A 61 -1.83 20.44 27.40
C HIS A 61 -0.83 20.12 28.50
N PHE A 62 -0.85 18.89 29.02
CA PHE A 62 0.01 18.53 30.15
C PHE A 62 1.37 17.95 29.70
N LEU A 63 1.50 17.58 28.43
CA LEU A 63 2.68 16.91 27.87
C LEU A 63 3.26 17.64 26.64
N ALA A 64 2.86 18.90 26.44
CA ALA A 64 2.94 19.71 25.22
C ALA A 64 4.32 19.81 24.52
N ALA A 65 5.41 19.40 25.15
CA ALA A 65 6.72 19.36 24.48
C ALA A 65 6.92 18.10 23.62
N SER A 66 6.06 17.08 23.71
CA SER A 66 6.33 15.77 23.08
C SER A 66 5.10 14.96 22.63
N GLY A 67 3.91 15.57 22.55
CA GLY A 67 2.56 14.97 22.32
C GLY A 67 2.44 13.61 21.60
N PRO A 68 1.33 12.84 21.78
CA PRO A 68 1.24 11.47 21.27
C PRO A 68 1.47 11.40 19.76
N ASP A 69 2.24 10.40 19.31
CA ASP A 69 2.48 10.16 17.88
C ASP A 69 1.18 9.78 17.16
N SER A 70 0.29 9.08 17.88
CA SER A 70 -1.04 8.74 17.38
C SER A 70 -1.99 8.36 18.51
N VAL A 71 -3.27 8.63 18.28
CA VAL A 71 -4.39 8.20 19.10
C VAL A 71 -5.34 7.38 18.23
N VAL A 72 -5.76 6.21 18.72
CA VAL A 72 -6.69 5.33 18.01
C VAL A 72 -7.84 4.94 18.93
N ILE A 73 -9.06 5.17 18.48
CA ILE A 73 -10.30 4.96 19.21
C ILE A 73 -11.14 3.91 18.47
N PRO A 74 -11.24 2.67 19.00
CA PRO A 74 -12.19 1.70 18.47
C PRO A 74 -13.63 2.14 18.73
N CYS A 75 -14.43 2.15 17.67
CA CYS A 75 -15.83 2.55 17.70
C CYS A 75 -16.81 1.36 17.65
N GLY A 76 -16.28 0.14 17.66
CA GLY A 76 -17.04 -1.12 17.60
C GLY A 76 -17.08 -1.71 16.19
N GLY A 77 -17.16 -3.04 16.08
CA GLY A 77 -16.97 -3.74 14.82
C GLY A 77 -15.61 -3.42 14.19
N ASP A 78 -15.61 -3.11 12.89
CA ASP A 78 -14.42 -2.66 12.15
C ASP A 78 -14.24 -1.13 12.14
N ALA A 79 -15.08 -0.38 12.89
CA ALA A 79 -15.03 1.08 12.91
C ALA A 79 -13.93 1.60 13.84
N VAL A 80 -13.11 2.51 13.33
CA VAL A 80 -11.99 3.13 14.03
C VAL A 80 -11.90 4.60 13.66
N VAL A 81 -11.65 5.43 14.67
CA VAL A 81 -11.24 6.81 14.50
C VAL A 81 -9.78 6.93 14.96
N SER A 82 -8.95 7.59 14.19
CA SER A 82 -7.55 7.82 14.53
C SER A 82 -7.14 9.26 14.30
N TRP A 83 -6.28 9.74 15.19
CA TRP A 83 -5.67 11.06 15.12
C TRP A 83 -4.15 10.92 15.12
N GLN A 84 -3.49 11.78 14.34
CA GLN A 84 -2.06 12.02 14.31
C GLN A 84 -1.83 13.53 14.15
N PRO A 85 -0.63 14.05 14.46
CA PRO A 85 -0.30 15.44 14.17
C PRO A 85 -0.63 15.80 12.71
N GLY A 86 -1.50 16.80 12.53
CA GLY A 86 -1.94 17.29 11.22
C GLY A 86 -2.82 16.34 10.40
N THR A 87 -3.26 15.20 10.95
CA THR A 87 -4.10 14.22 10.22
C THR A 87 -5.17 13.58 11.11
N ILE A 88 -6.41 13.53 10.63
CA ILE A 88 -7.50 12.76 11.23
C ILE A 88 -7.98 11.72 10.22
N THR A 89 -8.22 10.50 10.66
CA THR A 89 -8.75 9.43 9.81
C THR A 89 -9.92 8.74 10.50
N ILE A 90 -11.00 8.53 9.76
CA ILE A 90 -12.14 7.71 10.18
C ILE A 90 -12.23 6.58 9.18
N ARG A 91 -12.18 5.34 9.66
CA ARG A 91 -12.39 4.15 8.86
C ARG A 91 -13.54 3.36 9.44
N ALA A 92 -14.63 3.19 8.68
CA ALA A 92 -15.77 2.45 9.17
C ALA A 92 -16.64 1.90 8.01
N PRO A 93 -17.44 0.85 8.24
CA PRO A 93 -18.48 0.46 7.29
C PRO A 93 -19.47 1.62 7.06
N HIS A 94 -20.00 1.77 5.84
CA HIS A 94 -20.85 2.90 5.44
C HIS A 94 -22.08 3.11 6.34
N ASN A 95 -22.65 2.04 6.90
CA ASN A 95 -23.87 2.10 7.72
C ASN A 95 -23.60 2.29 9.22
N THR A 96 -22.41 2.77 9.60
CA THR A 96 -22.08 2.98 11.02
C THR A 96 -22.45 4.37 11.52
N TRP A 97 -22.83 4.44 12.80
CA TRP A 97 -23.17 5.68 13.50
C TRP A 97 -22.03 6.71 13.53
N VAL A 98 -20.78 6.28 13.36
CA VAL A 98 -19.59 7.14 13.36
C VAL A 98 -19.66 8.18 12.24
N TRP A 99 -20.23 7.84 11.09
CA TRP A 99 -20.36 8.78 9.97
C TRP A 99 -21.30 9.94 10.25
N ALA A 100 -22.38 9.70 11.03
CA ALA A 100 -23.26 10.77 11.48
C ALA A 100 -22.47 11.77 12.35
N LEU A 101 -21.73 11.27 13.34
CA LEU A 101 -20.91 12.14 14.20
C LEU A 101 -19.79 12.86 13.44
N ALA A 102 -19.14 12.19 12.48
CA ALA A 102 -18.13 12.79 11.64
C ALA A 102 -18.71 13.95 10.84
N THR A 103 -19.87 13.72 10.20
CA THR A 103 -20.57 14.73 9.41
C THR A 103 -21.00 15.92 10.27
N ASP A 104 -21.55 15.66 11.47
CA ASP A 104 -21.96 16.71 12.41
C ASP A 104 -20.76 17.51 12.96
N SER A 105 -19.62 16.86 13.18
CA SER A 105 -18.42 17.50 13.71
C SER A 105 -17.73 18.39 12.70
N TRP A 106 -17.74 17.98 11.43
CA TRP A 106 -16.90 18.51 10.37
C TRP A 106 -17.65 19.38 9.39
N ASP A 107 -18.96 19.12 9.23
CA ASP A 107 -19.86 19.73 8.23
C ASP A 107 -19.23 19.82 6.83
N PRO A 108 -18.99 18.68 6.15
CA PRO A 108 -18.38 18.68 4.82
C PRO A 108 -19.16 19.46 3.76
N ALA A 109 -20.47 19.66 3.96
CA ALA A 109 -21.32 20.41 3.05
C ALA A 109 -21.00 21.92 3.05
N GLY A 110 -20.50 22.45 4.18
CA GLY A 110 -20.09 23.83 4.32
C GLY A 110 -18.67 24.14 3.81
N TRP A 111 -17.94 23.15 3.30
CA TRP A 111 -16.54 23.34 2.90
C TRP A 111 -16.40 24.03 1.55
N HIS A 112 -15.60 25.09 1.52
CA HIS A 112 -15.14 25.69 0.27
C HIS A 112 -13.95 24.92 -0.29
N PHE A 113 -14.16 24.33 -1.47
CA PHE A 113 -13.14 23.60 -2.20
C PHE A 113 -12.48 24.51 -3.25
N HIS A 114 -11.14 24.52 -3.28
CA HIS A 114 -10.38 25.13 -4.36
C HIS A 114 -10.33 24.21 -5.57
N ASP A 115 -9.99 22.95 -5.32
CA ASP A 115 -9.86 21.93 -6.34
C ASP A 115 -10.52 20.62 -5.84
N ARG A 116 -11.08 19.85 -6.76
CA ARG A 116 -11.60 18.51 -6.49
C ARG A 116 -11.12 17.56 -7.58
N VAL A 117 -10.69 16.38 -7.18
CA VAL A 117 -10.34 15.28 -8.08
C VAL A 117 -11.10 14.03 -7.68
N GLU A 118 -11.58 13.31 -8.69
CA GLU A 118 -12.29 12.05 -8.53
C GLU A 118 -11.65 11.01 -9.44
N TRP A 119 -11.63 9.77 -9.00
CA TRP A 119 -11.15 8.68 -9.84
C TRP A 119 -11.74 7.34 -9.46
N TRP A 120 -11.85 6.46 -10.45
CA TRP A 120 -12.26 5.09 -10.23
C TRP A 120 -11.06 4.21 -9.87
N GLU A 121 -11.16 3.52 -8.74
CA GLU A 121 -10.16 2.57 -8.28
C GLU A 121 -10.86 1.36 -7.65
N HIS A 122 -10.46 0.15 -8.04
CA HIS A 122 -11.11 -1.11 -7.63
C HIS A 122 -12.64 -1.16 -7.87
N GLY A 123 -13.13 -0.49 -8.92
CA GLY A 123 -14.56 -0.44 -9.23
C GLY A 123 -15.37 0.44 -8.27
N ARG A 124 -14.71 1.33 -7.53
CA ARG A 124 -15.34 2.30 -6.63
C ARG A 124 -14.83 3.71 -6.94
N LEU A 125 -15.71 4.69 -6.81
CA LEU A 125 -15.34 6.10 -6.96
C LEU A 125 -14.62 6.54 -5.69
N GLN A 126 -13.42 7.07 -5.88
CA GLN A 126 -12.62 7.73 -4.86
C GLN A 126 -12.69 9.23 -5.11
N GLN A 127 -12.58 10.04 -4.06
CA GLN A 127 -12.52 11.48 -4.20
C GLN A 127 -11.49 12.11 -3.27
N ALA A 128 -10.93 13.22 -3.71
CA ALA A 128 -10.17 14.11 -2.87
C ALA A 128 -10.49 15.56 -3.21
N ALA A 129 -10.51 16.41 -2.20
CA ALA A 129 -10.73 17.83 -2.34
C ALA A 129 -9.65 18.62 -1.61
N ARG A 130 -9.17 19.67 -2.25
CA ARG A 130 -8.28 20.65 -1.67
C ARG A 130 -9.09 21.82 -1.15
N THR A 131 -8.89 22.17 0.10
CA THR A 131 -9.56 23.26 0.81
C THR A 131 -8.54 24.33 1.18
N HIS A 132 -9.00 25.43 1.77
CA HIS A 132 -8.12 26.49 2.26
C HIS A 132 -7.26 26.07 3.46
N TRP A 133 -7.63 24.98 4.13
CA TRP A 133 -6.97 24.47 5.33
C TRP A 133 -6.19 23.17 5.07
N GLY A 134 -6.37 22.52 3.92
CA GLY A 134 -5.60 21.33 3.55
C GLY A 134 -6.30 20.41 2.55
N ILE A 135 -6.30 19.10 2.84
CA ILE A 135 -6.76 18.06 1.92
C ILE A 135 -7.76 17.14 2.63
N PHE A 136 -8.88 16.90 1.98
CA PHE A 136 -9.83 15.84 2.32
C PHE A 136 -9.71 14.71 1.29
N GLU A 137 -9.66 13.46 1.76
CA GLU A 137 -9.72 12.26 0.94
C GLU A 137 -10.87 11.37 1.43
N GLN A 138 -11.69 10.88 0.52
CA GLN A 138 -12.64 9.79 0.78
C GLN A 138 -12.26 8.59 -0.07
N TRP A 139 -12.00 7.50 0.63
CA TRP A 139 -11.66 6.22 0.06
C TRP A 139 -12.79 5.21 0.26
N GLN A 140 -13.16 4.53 -0.81
CA GLN A 140 -14.09 3.39 -0.78
C GLN A 140 -13.31 2.12 -1.03
N HIS A 141 -13.14 1.33 0.03
CA HIS A 141 -12.43 0.07 -0.02
C HIS A 141 -13.37 -1.08 -0.45
N PRO A 142 -12.82 -2.16 -1.02
CA PRO A 142 -13.51 -3.45 -1.10
C PRO A 142 -14.21 -3.84 0.22
N TYR A 143 -15.27 -4.63 0.13
CA TYR A 143 -16.05 -5.12 1.29
C TYR A 143 -16.87 -4.07 2.05
N GLY A 144 -17.08 -2.88 1.47
CA GLY A 144 -18.03 -1.89 2.00
C GLY A 144 -17.48 -1.04 3.15
N ILE A 145 -16.16 -1.01 3.31
CA ILE A 145 -15.48 -0.10 4.22
C ILE A 145 -15.21 1.22 3.51
N GLU A 146 -15.53 2.31 4.20
CA GLU A 146 -15.23 3.66 3.77
C GLU A 146 -14.19 4.27 4.72
N GLU A 147 -13.37 5.17 4.19
CA GLU A 147 -12.34 5.85 4.95
C GLU A 147 -12.27 7.33 4.56
N TRP A 148 -12.46 8.21 5.53
CA TRP A 148 -12.25 9.65 5.38
C TRP A 148 -10.91 10.03 6.01
N ARG A 149 -10.07 10.76 5.27
CA ARG A 149 -8.82 11.33 5.76
C ARG A 149 -8.86 12.84 5.62
N LEU A 150 -8.62 13.55 6.71
CA LEU A 150 -8.43 14.98 6.73
C LEU A 150 -6.97 15.27 7.04
N ARG A 151 -6.36 16.13 6.26
CA ARG A 151 -4.97 16.57 6.43
C ARG A 151 -4.92 18.09 6.43
N ALA A 152 -4.22 18.68 7.40
CA ALA A 152 -3.98 20.11 7.44
C ALA A 152 -2.73 20.46 6.62
N ASP A 153 -2.78 21.62 5.97
CA ASP A 153 -1.58 22.32 5.52
C ASP A 153 -0.86 22.96 6.72
N SER A 154 0.43 23.24 6.55
CA SER A 154 1.25 23.90 7.57
C SER A 154 0.64 25.25 7.94
N GLY A 155 0.27 25.43 9.21
CA GLY A 155 -0.39 26.64 9.71
C GLY A 155 -1.92 26.55 9.83
N ALA A 156 -2.54 25.47 9.36
CA ALA A 156 -3.98 25.20 9.54
C ALA A 156 -4.26 24.04 10.52
N GLU A 157 -3.24 23.58 11.25
CA GLU A 157 -3.32 22.45 12.19
C GLU A 157 -4.31 22.72 13.35
N GLU A 158 -4.48 23.99 13.73
CA GLU A 158 -5.44 24.40 14.75
C GLU A 158 -6.88 24.05 14.33
N GLN A 159 -7.22 24.20 13.06
CA GLN A 159 -8.57 23.89 12.56
C GLN A 159 -8.87 22.39 12.66
N LEU A 160 -7.90 21.54 12.31
CA LEU A 160 -8.05 20.09 12.54
C LEU A 160 -8.14 19.76 14.02
N THR A 161 -7.38 20.44 14.88
CA THR A 161 -7.47 20.25 16.33
C THR A 161 -8.87 20.57 16.84
N VAL A 162 -9.49 21.67 16.41
CA VAL A 162 -10.87 22.02 16.78
C VAL A 162 -11.87 20.96 16.32
N TRP A 163 -11.74 20.46 15.09
CA TRP A 163 -12.63 19.42 14.57
C TRP A 163 -12.43 18.07 15.24
N TRP A 164 -11.19 17.75 15.58
CA TRP A 164 -10.86 16.59 16.39
C TRP A 164 -11.51 16.69 17.76
N GLU A 165 -11.40 17.85 18.44
CA GLU A 165 -12.02 18.08 19.74
C GLU A 165 -13.54 17.92 19.66
N LYS A 166 -14.21 18.53 18.68
CA LYS A 166 -15.65 18.34 18.47
C LYS A 166 -16.02 16.85 18.34
N LEU A 167 -15.30 16.11 17.49
CA LEU A 167 -15.53 14.68 17.29
C LEU A 167 -15.25 13.88 18.56
N ALA A 168 -14.15 14.17 19.26
CA ALA A 168 -13.76 13.53 20.51
C ALA A 168 -14.85 13.68 21.58
N ASN A 169 -15.49 14.85 21.66
CA ASN A 169 -16.59 15.11 22.60
C ASN A 169 -17.79 14.20 22.29
N LEU A 170 -18.16 14.08 21.01
CA LEU A 170 -19.30 13.27 20.59
C LEU A 170 -19.04 11.76 20.71
N LEU A 171 -17.77 11.32 20.59
CA LEU A 171 -17.40 9.91 20.77
C LEU A 171 -17.62 9.41 22.21
N GLY A 172 -17.60 10.31 23.19
CA GLY A 172 -17.89 10.03 24.60
C GLY A 172 -16.81 9.22 25.33
N SER A 173 -17.19 8.49 26.37
CA SER A 173 -16.29 7.61 27.13
C SER A 173 -15.99 6.32 26.37
N ARG A 174 -14.73 6.13 25.94
CA ARG A 174 -14.29 4.95 25.18
C ARG A 174 -12.87 4.53 25.56
N PRO A 175 -12.50 3.25 25.39
CA PRO A 175 -11.11 2.83 25.47
C PRO A 175 -10.30 3.56 24.40
N VAL A 176 -9.18 4.17 24.79
CA VAL A 176 -8.28 4.87 23.88
C VAL A 176 -6.97 4.10 23.81
N LYS A 177 -6.55 3.76 22.59
CA LYS A 177 -5.20 3.26 22.35
C LYS A 177 -4.30 4.43 21.99
N VAL A 178 -3.27 4.65 22.79
CA VAL A 178 -2.29 5.74 22.57
C VAL A 178 -0.94 5.11 22.23
N SER A 179 -0.29 5.66 21.20
CA SER A 179 1.11 5.36 20.88
C SER A 179 1.98 6.59 21.11
N TRP A 180 3.13 6.38 21.72
CA TRP A 180 4.05 7.44 22.13
C TRP A 180 5.49 6.93 22.08
N ARG A 181 6.45 7.80 21.72
CA ARG A 181 7.90 7.51 21.79
C ARG A 181 8.54 8.25 22.97
N GLN A 182 9.12 7.51 23.91
CA GLN A 182 9.81 8.09 25.07
C GLN A 182 11.22 7.50 25.17
N GLU A 183 12.21 8.34 25.48
CA GLU A 183 13.58 7.86 25.66
C GLU A 183 13.70 6.89 26.84
N HIS A 184 13.01 7.16 27.96
CA HIS A 184 13.03 6.30 29.15
C HIS A 184 11.70 6.36 29.91
N SER A 185 11.00 5.22 30.06
CA SER A 185 9.85 5.10 30.98
C SER A 185 10.21 4.28 32.21
N ARG A 186 9.97 4.84 33.40
CA ARG A 186 10.25 4.19 34.70
C ARG A 186 9.07 3.37 35.24
N ASN A 187 7.85 3.54 34.71
CA ASN A 187 6.66 2.86 35.20
C ASN A 187 5.77 2.36 34.05
N PRO A 188 5.58 1.04 33.86
CA PRO A 188 4.70 0.50 32.81
C PRO A 188 3.21 0.52 33.18
N HIS A 189 2.87 0.63 34.46
CA HIS A 189 1.47 0.61 34.93
C HIS A 189 0.81 1.98 34.82
N ASN A 190 1.61 3.00 34.54
CA ASN A 190 1.19 4.37 34.38
C ASN A 190 1.86 4.93 33.13
N ILE A 191 1.08 5.22 32.10
CA ILE A 191 1.55 5.92 30.91
C ILE A 191 1.13 7.38 31.09
N LEU A 192 2.14 8.26 31.13
CA LEU A 192 1.96 9.71 31.14
C LEU A 192 1.16 10.24 32.34
N GLY A 193 1.17 9.57 33.49
CA GLY A 193 0.40 9.96 34.68
C GLY A 193 -0.96 9.24 34.81
N LEU A 194 -1.43 8.55 33.76
CA LEU A 194 -2.71 7.84 33.74
C LEU A 194 -2.58 6.32 33.95
N PRO A 195 -3.51 5.70 34.69
CA PRO A 195 -3.55 4.25 34.85
C PRO A 195 -3.93 3.57 33.54
N VAL A 196 -3.14 2.57 33.17
CA VAL A 196 -3.28 1.85 31.89
C VAL A 196 -3.80 0.45 32.16
N ARG A 197 -4.77 -0.01 31.36
CA ARG A 197 -5.23 -1.41 31.43
C ARG A 197 -4.14 -2.38 31.01
N VAL A 198 -3.48 -2.03 29.91
CA VAL A 198 -2.41 -2.83 29.30
C VAL A 198 -1.43 -1.87 28.63
N ALA A 199 -0.17 -1.91 29.06
CA ALA A 199 0.93 -1.23 28.39
C ALA A 199 1.87 -2.27 27.75
N TRP A 200 2.29 -1.97 26.53
CA TRP A 200 3.39 -2.67 25.86
C TRP A 200 4.48 -1.66 25.57
N LEU A 201 5.67 -1.98 26.03
CA LEU A 201 6.89 -1.28 25.69
C LEU A 201 7.51 -2.02 24.52
N GLY A 202 7.94 -1.29 23.51
CA GLY A 202 8.45 -1.77 22.24
C GLY A 202 9.82 -1.18 21.95
N LEU A 203 10.79 -2.03 21.64
CA LEU A 203 12.08 -1.62 21.07
C LEU A 203 12.13 -2.06 19.61
N LYS A 204 12.54 -1.15 18.72
CA LYS A 204 12.88 -1.45 17.33
C LYS A 204 14.39 -1.29 17.16
N ILE A 205 15.07 -2.38 16.84
CA ILE A 205 16.51 -2.42 16.59
C ILE A 205 16.69 -2.68 15.09
N ALA A 206 17.19 -1.69 14.36
CA ALA A 206 17.63 -1.87 12.98
C ALA A 206 18.93 -2.69 12.99
N VAL A 207 18.98 -3.73 12.16
CA VAL A 207 20.10 -4.67 12.14
C VAL A 207 20.83 -4.57 10.81
N ASP A 208 22.07 -4.12 10.87
CA ASP A 208 22.96 -3.99 9.73
C ASP A 208 23.52 -5.39 9.38
N SER A 209 23.81 -5.67 8.11
CA SER A 209 24.32 -7.00 7.68
C SER A 209 25.58 -7.41 8.47
N ASP A 210 26.49 -6.47 8.70
CA ASP A 210 27.76 -6.70 9.43
C ASP A 210 27.52 -6.89 10.92
N SER A 211 26.58 -6.12 11.50
CA SER A 211 26.18 -6.25 12.91
C SER A 211 25.49 -7.59 13.23
N LEU A 212 24.92 -8.25 12.22
CA LEU A 212 24.24 -9.53 12.38
C LEU A 212 25.22 -10.69 12.60
N GLN A 213 26.40 -10.64 11.99
CA GLN A 213 27.42 -11.70 12.10
C GLN A 213 28.24 -11.64 13.39
N GLN A 214 28.46 -10.44 13.94
CA GLN A 214 29.26 -10.25 15.16
C GLN A 214 28.41 -9.97 16.41
N GLY A 215 27.25 -9.31 16.25
CA GLY A 215 26.44 -8.82 17.36
C GLY A 215 25.40 -9.82 17.88
N VAL A 216 24.84 -10.69 17.03
CA VAL A 216 23.73 -11.58 17.42
C VAL A 216 24.14 -12.59 18.49
N ALA A 217 25.40 -13.06 18.47
CA ALA A 217 25.92 -13.98 19.48
C ALA A 217 26.03 -13.33 20.88
N GLN A 218 26.10 -12.00 20.94
CA GLN A 218 26.21 -11.23 22.19
C GLN A 218 24.85 -10.69 22.67
N TRP A 219 23.78 -10.89 21.89
CA TRP A 219 22.47 -10.41 22.28
C TRP A 219 21.89 -11.26 23.41
N PRO A 220 21.25 -10.62 24.41
CA PRO A 220 20.58 -11.35 25.46
C PRO A 220 19.41 -12.17 24.88
N GLU A 221 18.99 -13.21 25.59
CA GLU A 221 17.79 -13.92 25.19
C GLU A 221 16.53 -13.06 25.46
N PRO A 222 15.54 -13.02 24.54
CA PRO A 222 14.31 -12.24 24.72
C PRO A 222 13.31 -12.98 25.63
N LEU A 223 13.74 -13.37 26.84
CA LEU A 223 12.91 -14.10 27.79
C LEU A 223 11.75 -13.23 28.28
N GLY A 224 10.53 -13.79 28.26
CA GLY A 224 9.32 -13.05 28.65
C GLY A 224 8.88 -11.95 27.67
N LEU A 225 9.63 -11.71 26.59
CA LEU A 225 9.31 -10.75 25.55
C LEU A 225 8.59 -11.41 24.37
N ARG A 226 7.74 -10.62 23.70
CA ARG A 226 7.31 -10.90 22.33
C ARG A 226 8.42 -10.40 21.41
N ALA A 227 9.17 -11.31 20.82
CA ALA A 227 10.20 -10.96 19.86
C ALA A 227 9.73 -11.27 18.44
N SER A 228 9.94 -10.34 17.53
CA SER A 228 9.73 -10.56 16.10
C SER A 228 10.88 -9.99 15.30
N MET A 229 11.57 -10.83 14.55
CA MET A 229 12.59 -10.39 13.60
C MET A 229 11.97 -10.30 12.22
N HIS A 230 12.08 -9.14 11.59
CA HIS A 230 11.49 -8.84 10.28
C HIS A 230 12.61 -8.71 9.26
N TRP A 231 12.50 -9.48 8.17
CA TRP A 231 13.32 -9.33 6.97
C TRP A 231 12.42 -8.83 5.86
N SER A 232 12.64 -7.59 5.41
CA SER A 232 11.87 -7.00 4.33
C SER A 232 12.64 -7.12 3.01
N SER A 233 11.97 -7.69 2.02
CA SER A 233 12.45 -7.78 0.64
C SER A 233 11.43 -7.07 -0.26
N PRO A 234 11.63 -5.78 -0.57
CA PRO A 234 10.69 -4.99 -1.37
C PRO A 234 10.65 -5.47 -2.83
N GLN A 235 11.70 -6.12 -3.32
CA GLN A 235 11.80 -6.66 -4.67
C GLN A 235 11.72 -8.20 -4.70
N TRP A 236 10.86 -8.79 -3.85
CA TRP A 236 10.73 -10.24 -3.81
C TRP A 236 10.36 -10.83 -5.17
N ASN A 237 9.41 -10.21 -5.86
CA ASN A 237 9.20 -10.38 -7.29
C ASN A 237 8.54 -9.11 -7.90
N PRO A 238 8.21 -9.09 -9.20
CA PRO A 238 7.59 -7.92 -9.82
C PRO A 238 6.18 -7.55 -9.32
N PHE A 239 5.50 -8.44 -8.58
CA PHE A 239 4.08 -8.36 -8.22
C PHE A 239 3.84 -8.14 -6.73
N TRP A 240 4.76 -8.56 -5.86
CA TRP A 240 4.64 -8.42 -4.42
C TRP A 240 5.99 -8.20 -3.74
N SER A 241 5.95 -7.47 -2.63
CA SER A 241 7.01 -7.45 -1.64
C SER A 241 6.74 -8.52 -0.60
N THR A 242 7.81 -8.98 0.04
CA THR A 242 7.70 -9.99 1.09
C THR A 242 8.34 -9.48 2.35
N ARG A 243 7.66 -9.68 3.47
CA ARG A 243 8.22 -9.54 4.81
C ARG A 243 8.20 -10.91 5.47
N VAL A 244 9.37 -11.48 5.69
CA VAL A 244 9.52 -12.70 6.49
C VAL A 244 9.62 -12.27 7.94
N VAL A 245 8.82 -12.87 8.81
CA VAL A 245 8.77 -12.53 10.23
C VAL A 245 8.99 -13.79 11.05
N LEU A 246 10.10 -13.85 11.78
CA LEU A 246 10.32 -14.88 12.80
C LEU A 246 9.80 -14.36 14.12
N LYS A 247 8.63 -14.85 14.55
CA LYS A 247 8.00 -14.51 15.82
C LYS A 247 8.36 -15.56 16.86
N ARG A 248 8.87 -15.13 18.01
CA ARG A 248 8.97 -15.94 19.22
C ARG A 248 7.94 -15.42 20.21
N TRP A 249 6.98 -16.26 20.57
CA TRP A 249 6.01 -15.94 21.61
C TRP A 249 5.99 -17.07 22.64
N ARG A 250 6.42 -16.75 23.87
CA ARG A 250 6.60 -17.74 24.94
C ARG A 250 7.50 -18.90 24.44
N GLN A 251 7.05 -20.14 24.56
CA GLN A 251 7.80 -21.34 24.17
C GLN A 251 7.71 -21.67 22.66
N THR A 252 6.88 -20.96 21.88
CA THR A 252 6.72 -21.27 20.45
C THR A 252 7.48 -20.27 19.58
N THR A 253 8.17 -20.82 18.58
CA THR A 253 8.82 -20.05 17.52
C THR A 253 8.07 -20.33 16.23
N ARG A 254 7.62 -19.27 15.55
CA ARG A 254 6.85 -19.34 14.32
C ARG A 254 7.49 -18.44 13.27
N LEU A 255 7.78 -19.00 12.11
CA LEU A 255 8.16 -18.24 10.94
C LEU A 255 6.88 -17.92 10.16
N GLU A 256 6.64 -16.67 9.83
CA GLU A 256 5.51 -16.23 9.02
C GLU A 256 6.04 -15.50 7.79
N ALA A 257 5.45 -15.74 6.62
CA ALA A 257 5.72 -14.97 5.42
C ALA A 257 4.50 -14.10 5.10
N HIS A 258 4.70 -12.79 5.14
CA HIS A 258 3.70 -11.80 4.75
C HIS A 258 4.00 -11.34 3.33
N TYR A 259 3.03 -11.52 2.45
CA TYR A 259 3.13 -11.09 1.06
C TYR A 259 2.25 -9.86 0.90
N THR A 260 2.84 -8.76 0.44
CA THR A 260 2.14 -7.50 0.18
C THR A 260 2.11 -7.27 -1.32
N LEU A 261 0.91 -7.14 -1.88
CA LEU A 261 0.76 -6.87 -3.32
C LEU A 261 1.32 -5.48 -3.64
N LEU A 262 2.26 -5.43 -4.58
CA LEU A 262 2.76 -4.17 -5.13
C LEU A 262 1.81 -3.64 -6.21
N LYS A 263 1.04 -4.53 -6.84
CA LYS A 263 0.15 -4.25 -7.96
C LYS A 263 -1.11 -5.12 -7.86
N SER A 264 -2.29 -4.51 -8.02
CA SER A 264 -3.57 -5.20 -8.19
C SER A 264 -3.82 -5.38 -9.71
N PRO A 265 -4.88 -6.05 -10.18
CA PRO A 265 -5.34 -7.33 -9.68
C PRO A 265 -4.31 -8.45 -9.93
N LEU A 266 -4.42 -9.51 -9.14
CA LEU A 266 -3.54 -10.68 -9.20
C LEU A 266 -3.74 -11.50 -10.49
N HIS A 267 -2.71 -11.53 -11.35
CA HIS A 267 -2.64 -12.44 -12.48
C HIS A 267 -2.74 -13.92 -12.09
N LYS A 268 -3.40 -14.77 -12.89
CA LYS A 268 -3.40 -16.25 -12.68
C LYS A 268 -1.98 -16.83 -12.54
N SER A 269 -1.01 -16.30 -13.30
CA SER A 269 0.40 -16.66 -13.17
C SER A 269 1.01 -16.19 -11.85
N ALA A 270 0.66 -14.99 -11.39
CA ALA A 270 1.08 -14.45 -10.09
C ALA A 270 0.50 -15.31 -8.96
N VAL A 271 -0.79 -15.69 -9.03
CA VAL A 271 -1.41 -16.62 -8.06
C VAL A 271 -0.71 -17.99 -8.07
N LYS A 272 -0.34 -18.51 -9.24
CA LYS A 272 0.40 -19.78 -9.34
C LYS A 272 1.78 -19.68 -8.71
N THR A 273 2.56 -18.64 -9.02
CA THR A 273 3.87 -18.40 -8.41
C THR A 273 3.73 -18.18 -6.90
N MET A 274 2.67 -17.50 -6.47
CA MET A 274 2.38 -17.28 -5.05
C MET A 274 2.16 -18.62 -4.37
N ARG A 275 1.29 -19.49 -4.91
CA ARG A 275 1.07 -20.84 -4.39
C ARG A 275 2.36 -21.66 -4.33
N GLN A 276 3.22 -21.57 -5.34
CA GLN A 276 4.51 -22.27 -5.36
C GLN A 276 5.45 -21.78 -4.26
N GLU A 277 5.59 -20.46 -4.09
CA GLU A 277 6.39 -19.87 -3.01
C GLU A 277 5.75 -20.10 -1.63
N MET A 278 4.42 -20.20 -1.56
CA MET A 278 3.67 -20.57 -0.35
C MET A 278 3.87 -22.03 0.07
N HIS A 279 4.41 -22.92 -0.76
CA HIS A 279 4.76 -24.25 -0.26
C HIS A 279 6.09 -24.25 0.51
N ARG A 280 6.85 -23.15 0.49
CA ARG A 280 8.18 -23.04 1.12
C ARG A 280 8.15 -22.55 2.56
N PHE A 281 7.04 -21.98 3.03
CA PHE A 281 6.89 -21.51 4.41
C PHE A 281 5.67 -22.15 5.08
N PRO A 282 5.65 -22.38 6.40
CA PRO A 282 4.43 -22.62 7.13
C PRO A 282 3.86 -21.30 7.64
N ILE A 283 2.59 -21.03 7.33
CA ILE A 283 1.75 -19.87 7.74
C ILE A 283 1.96 -18.59 6.93
N PHE A 284 0.86 -18.27 6.26
CA PHE A 284 0.69 -17.19 5.30
C PHE A 284 -0.38 -16.23 5.76
N ARG A 285 -0.10 -14.93 5.61
CA ARG A 285 -1.13 -13.90 5.54
C ARG A 285 -0.88 -13.11 4.26
N VAL A 286 -1.73 -13.35 3.26
CA VAL A 286 -1.84 -12.44 2.13
C VAL A 286 -2.53 -11.21 2.68
N GLN A 287 -1.79 -10.12 2.82
CA GLN A 287 -2.42 -8.85 3.15
C GLN A 287 -2.93 -8.25 1.83
N PRO A 288 -4.24 -7.99 1.68
CA PRO A 288 -4.68 -7.06 0.66
C PRO A 288 -3.94 -5.73 0.88
N VAL A 289 -3.86 -4.88 -0.15
CA VAL A 289 -3.25 -3.53 -0.03
C VAL A 289 -3.89 -2.70 1.11
N GLU A 290 -5.00 -3.15 1.67
CA GLU A 290 -5.53 -2.69 2.94
C GLU A 290 -4.73 -3.23 4.13
N VAL A 291 -3.61 -2.59 4.46
CA VAL A 291 -3.29 -2.04 5.79
C VAL A 291 -2.02 -1.23 5.56
N ARG A 292 -2.18 0.06 5.27
CA ARG A 292 -1.11 0.99 5.65
C ARG A 292 -1.07 0.97 7.17
N SER A 293 0.03 0.49 7.72
CA SER A 293 0.44 0.92 9.06
C SER A 293 0.36 2.44 9.07
N VAL A 294 0.01 2.97 10.23
CA VAL A 294 -0.13 4.38 10.62
C VAL A 294 1.20 5.19 10.45
N GLU A 295 2.11 4.73 9.58
CA GLU A 295 3.44 5.29 9.25
C GLU A 295 3.66 5.49 7.72
N ASP A 296 2.64 5.37 6.86
CA ASP A 296 2.79 5.72 5.44
C ASP A 296 2.58 7.22 5.23
N ASN A 297 3.61 7.91 4.74
CA ASN A 297 3.61 9.33 4.39
C ASN A 297 2.26 9.78 3.79
N PRO A 298 1.63 10.83 4.34
CA PRO A 298 0.35 11.32 3.83
C PRO A 298 0.50 11.76 2.37
N SER A 299 -0.45 11.36 1.53
CA SER A 299 -0.43 11.66 0.09
C SER A 299 -0.37 13.17 -0.13
N SER A 300 0.56 13.64 -0.97
CA SER A 300 0.55 15.05 -1.38
C SER A 300 -0.60 15.31 -2.36
N TRP A 301 -1.09 16.55 -2.46
CA TRP A 301 -2.11 16.93 -3.44
C TRP A 301 -1.71 16.54 -4.86
N LEU A 302 -0.44 16.79 -5.24
CA LEU A 302 0.10 16.42 -6.54
C LEU A 302 0.02 14.91 -6.81
N THR A 303 0.25 14.09 -5.77
CA THR A 303 0.11 12.63 -5.86
C THR A 303 -1.32 12.22 -6.18
N LEU A 304 -2.31 12.84 -5.52
CA LEU A 304 -3.73 12.57 -5.75
C LEU A 304 -4.19 13.02 -7.14
N VAL A 305 -3.79 14.22 -7.57
CA VAL A 305 -4.04 14.73 -8.93
C VAL A 305 -3.44 13.79 -9.98
N ASN A 306 -2.20 13.36 -9.81
CA ASN A 306 -1.55 12.43 -10.74
C ASN A 306 -2.24 11.07 -10.76
N ARG A 307 -2.71 10.58 -9.61
CA ARG A 307 -3.50 9.35 -9.52
C ARG A 307 -4.80 9.46 -10.28
N ALA A 308 -5.51 10.57 -10.11
CA ALA A 308 -6.77 10.82 -10.81
C ALA A 308 -6.59 10.98 -12.32
N ARG A 309 -5.60 11.78 -12.75
CA ARG A 309 -5.22 11.92 -14.17
C ARG A 309 -4.88 10.57 -14.78
N PHE A 310 -4.12 9.75 -14.07
CA PHE A 310 -3.74 8.42 -14.53
C PHE A 310 -4.94 7.48 -14.67
N ALA A 311 -5.86 7.50 -13.70
CA ALA A 311 -7.09 6.71 -13.75
C ALA A 311 -8.00 7.15 -14.91
N PHE A 312 -8.16 8.46 -15.12
CA PHE A 312 -8.89 9.01 -16.27
C PHE A 312 -8.26 8.59 -17.60
N PHE A 313 -6.93 8.76 -17.73
CA PHE A 313 -6.20 8.30 -18.90
C PHE A 313 -6.42 6.81 -19.16
N LYS A 314 -6.32 5.98 -18.11
CA LYS A 314 -6.57 4.54 -18.17
C LYS A 314 -7.97 4.24 -18.67
N GLU A 315 -9.00 4.88 -18.13
CA GLU A 315 -10.38 4.67 -18.56
C GLU A 315 -10.61 5.10 -20.01
N HIS A 316 -10.13 6.28 -20.39
CA HIS A 316 -10.25 6.82 -21.75
C HIS A 316 -9.53 5.93 -22.79
N LEU A 317 -8.31 5.49 -22.48
CA LEU A 317 -7.55 4.57 -23.33
C LEU A 317 -8.31 3.25 -23.52
N MET A 318 -8.85 2.70 -22.44
CA MET A 318 -9.57 1.43 -22.49
C MET A 318 -10.87 1.52 -23.29
N THR A 319 -11.63 2.60 -23.13
CA THR A 319 -12.82 2.86 -23.95
C THR A 319 -12.46 3.00 -25.42
N SER A 320 -11.41 3.77 -25.73
CA SER A 320 -10.94 3.97 -27.09
C SER A 320 -10.48 2.67 -27.76
N LEU A 321 -9.72 1.83 -27.03
CA LEU A 321 -9.27 0.53 -27.52
C LEU A 321 -10.43 -0.45 -27.76
N ARG A 322 -11.51 -0.38 -26.96
CA ARG A 322 -12.72 -1.19 -27.17
C ARG A 322 -13.54 -0.76 -28.38
N SER A 323 -13.56 0.54 -28.68
CA SER A 323 -14.24 1.10 -29.86
C SER A 323 -13.38 1.10 -31.12
N TYR A 324 -12.10 0.73 -31.03
CA TYR A 324 -11.19 0.79 -32.17
C TYR A 324 -11.63 -0.21 -33.26
N PRO A 325 -11.74 0.22 -34.53
CA PRO A 325 -12.15 -0.66 -35.62
C PRO A 325 -11.01 -1.60 -36.00
N TRP A 326 -10.87 -2.71 -35.28
CA TRP A 326 -9.81 -3.68 -35.50
C TRP A 326 -9.89 -4.28 -36.92
N PRO A 327 -8.78 -4.33 -37.67
CA PRO A 327 -8.79 -4.77 -39.07
C PRO A 327 -8.95 -6.28 -39.19
N ALA A 328 -9.67 -6.73 -40.23
CA ALA A 328 -9.64 -8.12 -40.67
C ALA A 328 -8.38 -8.34 -41.54
N VAL A 329 -7.40 -9.08 -41.03
CA VAL A 329 -6.14 -9.33 -41.74
C VAL A 329 -6.29 -10.55 -42.65
N ARG A 330 -6.96 -10.39 -43.79
CA ARG A 330 -7.12 -11.49 -44.77
C ARG A 330 -6.27 -11.33 -46.02
N GLU A 331 -5.79 -10.12 -46.34
CA GLU A 331 -5.13 -9.83 -47.63
C GLU A 331 -3.94 -8.85 -47.54
N VAL A 332 -3.32 -8.71 -46.36
CA VAL A 332 -2.21 -7.77 -46.15
C VAL A 332 -0.86 -8.49 -46.18
N ARG A 333 0.13 -7.92 -46.87
CA ARG A 333 1.53 -8.37 -46.79
C ARG A 333 2.03 -8.25 -45.35
N LEU A 334 2.18 -9.38 -44.69
CA LEU A 334 2.62 -9.42 -43.30
C LEU A 334 4.10 -8.98 -43.18
N PRO A 335 4.44 -8.22 -42.14
CA PRO A 335 5.78 -7.66 -41.97
C PRO A 335 6.81 -8.77 -41.74
N THR A 336 7.99 -8.60 -42.34
CA THR A 336 9.14 -9.48 -42.12
C THR A 336 9.94 -9.11 -40.87
N ARG A 337 9.82 -7.86 -40.38
CA ARG A 337 10.44 -7.36 -39.15
C ARG A 337 9.47 -6.49 -38.37
N ILE A 338 9.48 -6.63 -37.05
CA ILE A 338 8.73 -5.77 -36.14
C ILE A 338 9.51 -4.48 -35.94
N ARG A 339 8.94 -3.34 -36.33
CA ARG A 339 9.47 -2.02 -36.00
C ARG A 339 8.59 -1.44 -34.90
N LEU A 340 9.19 -1.11 -33.77
CA LEU A 340 8.50 -0.42 -32.68
C LEU A 340 8.48 1.09 -32.98
N PRO A 341 7.36 1.80 -32.72
CA PRO A 341 7.36 3.25 -32.80
C PRO A 341 8.35 3.86 -31.79
N LEU A 342 8.76 5.12 -32.03
CA LEU A 342 9.83 5.78 -31.27
C LEU A 342 9.58 5.83 -29.76
N GLU A 343 8.32 5.94 -29.33
CA GLU A 343 7.93 6.02 -27.92
C GLU A 343 7.90 4.65 -27.22
N TRP A 344 8.21 3.56 -27.92
CA TRP A 344 8.17 2.20 -27.40
C TRP A 344 9.54 1.54 -27.42
N ARG A 345 9.81 0.73 -26.40
CA ARG A 345 11.03 -0.08 -26.33
C ARG A 345 10.74 -1.47 -25.81
N LEU A 346 11.52 -2.44 -26.28
CA LEU A 346 11.48 -3.79 -25.72
C LEU A 346 12.06 -3.76 -24.30
N ASP A 347 11.27 -4.19 -23.33
CA ASP A 347 11.69 -4.39 -21.94
C ASP A 347 12.32 -5.78 -21.83
N ARG A 348 13.66 -5.81 -21.89
CA ARG A 348 14.42 -7.07 -21.84
C ARG A 348 14.25 -7.82 -20.52
N LEU A 349 14.04 -7.11 -19.41
CA LEU A 349 13.86 -7.72 -18.09
C LEU A 349 12.45 -8.29 -17.89
N GLY A 350 11.45 -7.65 -18.51
CA GLY A 350 10.07 -8.15 -18.51
C GLY A 350 9.80 -9.25 -19.55
N SER A 351 10.68 -9.39 -20.54
CA SER A 351 10.57 -10.38 -21.62
C SER A 351 11.16 -11.74 -21.23
N ARG A 352 10.59 -12.82 -21.77
CA ARG A 352 11.05 -14.20 -21.60
C ARG A 352 10.76 -15.00 -22.86
N ASP A 353 11.22 -16.24 -22.93
CA ASP A 353 11.02 -17.08 -24.13
C ASP A 353 9.55 -17.19 -24.52
N GLY A 354 9.25 -16.76 -25.75
CA GLY A 354 7.90 -16.71 -26.32
C GLY A 354 6.97 -15.63 -25.73
N VAL A 355 7.46 -14.72 -24.89
CA VAL A 355 6.70 -13.56 -24.39
C VAL A 355 7.54 -12.29 -24.43
N TRP A 356 7.10 -11.29 -25.19
CA TRP A 356 7.75 -9.98 -25.21
C TRP A 356 6.99 -8.99 -24.34
N ALA A 357 7.72 -8.22 -23.54
CA ALA A 357 7.22 -7.05 -22.84
C ALA A 357 7.70 -5.80 -23.58
N ILE A 358 6.78 -4.97 -24.07
CA ILE A 358 7.09 -3.74 -24.81
C ILE A 358 6.57 -2.56 -24.00
N ARG A 359 7.49 -1.74 -23.49
CA ARG A 359 7.20 -0.65 -22.55
C ARG A 359 7.15 0.69 -23.29
N HIS A 360 6.14 1.50 -22.96
CA HIS A 360 6.09 2.90 -23.40
C HIS A 360 7.11 3.72 -22.60
N GLN A 361 7.82 4.63 -23.24
CA GLN A 361 8.93 5.35 -22.62
C GLN A 361 8.46 6.37 -21.58
N ARG A 362 7.32 7.01 -21.81
CA ARG A 362 6.78 8.09 -20.95
C ARG A 362 5.60 7.70 -20.08
N LEU A 363 4.91 6.61 -20.40
CA LEU A 363 3.67 6.19 -19.76
C LEU A 363 3.94 4.87 -19.03
N PRO A 364 3.26 4.61 -17.90
CA PRO A 364 3.40 3.33 -17.19
C PRO A 364 2.60 2.22 -17.91
N LEU A 365 2.77 2.09 -19.22
CA LEU A 365 2.15 1.12 -20.12
C LEU A 365 3.15 0.06 -20.55
N VAL A 366 2.73 -1.19 -20.51
CA VAL A 366 3.48 -2.31 -21.05
C VAL A 366 2.53 -3.19 -21.86
N VAL A 367 2.86 -3.42 -23.12
CA VAL A 367 2.16 -4.37 -23.97
C VAL A 367 2.90 -5.71 -23.90
N MET A 368 2.20 -6.72 -23.39
CA MET A 368 2.70 -8.08 -23.24
C MET A 368 2.21 -8.91 -24.43
N VAL A 369 3.15 -9.37 -25.26
CA VAL A 369 2.89 -10.16 -26.46
C VAL A 369 3.26 -11.61 -26.20
N HIS A 370 2.29 -12.49 -26.25
CA HIS A 370 2.47 -13.93 -26.21
C HIS A 370 2.56 -14.45 -27.65
N TRP A 371 3.76 -14.87 -28.06
CA TRP A 371 3.97 -15.38 -29.41
C TRP A 371 3.34 -16.76 -29.58
N PRO A 372 2.77 -17.06 -30.77
CA PRO A 372 2.18 -18.36 -31.03
C PRO A 372 3.23 -19.47 -30.94
N ARG A 373 2.78 -20.64 -30.51
CA ARG A 373 3.56 -21.89 -30.40
C ARG A 373 2.80 -23.01 -31.10
N PRO A 374 3.42 -24.16 -31.42
CA PRO A 374 2.79 -25.23 -32.23
C PRO A 374 1.38 -25.70 -31.80
N HIS A 375 1.02 -25.54 -30.52
CA HIS A 375 -0.30 -25.90 -29.99
C HIS A 375 -1.02 -24.76 -29.24
N HIS A 376 -0.51 -23.53 -29.35
CA HIS A 376 -1.07 -22.37 -28.65
C HIS A 376 -1.11 -21.16 -29.58
N ALA A 377 -2.32 -20.64 -29.80
CA ALA A 377 -2.49 -19.36 -30.48
C ALA A 377 -1.73 -18.25 -29.73
N GLY A 378 -1.26 -17.27 -30.49
CA GLY A 378 -0.65 -16.08 -29.90
C GLY A 378 -1.69 -15.19 -29.23
N GLY A 379 -1.23 -14.12 -28.60
CA GLY A 379 -2.11 -13.13 -28.00
C GLY A 379 -1.37 -11.88 -27.59
N VAL A 380 -2.08 -10.76 -27.52
CA VAL A 380 -1.51 -9.50 -27.05
C VAL A 380 -2.36 -8.99 -25.90
N THR A 381 -1.72 -8.67 -24.79
CA THR A 381 -2.37 -8.10 -23.62
C THR A 381 -1.77 -6.73 -23.33
N VAL A 382 -2.62 -5.76 -23.03
CA VAL A 382 -2.21 -4.43 -22.62
C VAL A 382 -2.25 -4.39 -21.09
N THR A 383 -1.09 -4.08 -20.51
CA THR A 383 -0.94 -3.85 -19.07
C THR A 383 -0.66 -2.39 -18.78
N ILE A 384 -1.31 -1.86 -17.75
CA ILE A 384 -1.17 -0.45 -17.31
C ILE A 384 -0.88 -0.49 -15.82
N GLY A 385 0.23 0.09 -15.38
CA GLY A 385 0.68 -0.05 -13.98
C GLY A 385 1.06 -1.49 -13.59
N GLY A 386 1.11 -2.43 -14.55
CA GLY A 386 1.35 -3.86 -14.35
C GLY A 386 0.10 -4.69 -14.00
N GLU A 387 -1.09 -4.11 -14.14
CA GLU A 387 -2.37 -4.80 -14.17
C GLU A 387 -2.72 -5.13 -15.65
N VAL A 388 -3.15 -6.35 -16.02
CA VAL A 388 -3.76 -6.54 -17.36
C VAL A 388 -5.14 -5.91 -17.37
N HIS A 389 -5.34 -5.03 -18.35
CA HIS A 389 -6.62 -4.35 -18.56
C HIS A 389 -7.38 -4.87 -19.75
N ALA A 390 -6.68 -5.30 -20.79
CA ALA A 390 -7.30 -5.90 -21.95
C ALA A 390 -6.40 -6.97 -22.56
N SER A 391 -7.00 -8.05 -23.01
CA SER A 391 -6.47 -8.82 -24.14
C SER A 391 -7.03 -8.23 -25.43
N LEU A 392 -6.23 -8.21 -26.49
CA LEU A 392 -6.66 -7.82 -27.83
C LEU A 392 -7.84 -8.68 -28.31
N SER A 393 -7.93 -9.93 -27.84
CA SER A 393 -9.07 -10.81 -28.08
C SER A 393 -10.38 -10.29 -27.47
N ASP A 394 -10.30 -9.55 -26.37
CA ASP A 394 -11.45 -9.12 -25.56
C ASP A 394 -11.89 -7.69 -25.92
N LEU A 395 -11.09 -6.99 -26.74
CA LEU A 395 -11.32 -5.61 -27.18
C LEU A 395 -12.25 -5.50 -28.41
N ASP A 396 -12.79 -6.61 -28.91
CA ASP A 396 -13.65 -6.64 -30.10
C ASP A 396 -14.97 -7.38 -29.83
N PRO A 397 -16.12 -6.67 -29.81
CA PRO A 397 -17.45 -7.28 -29.79
C PRO A 397 -17.81 -8.01 -31.11
N TYR A 398 -17.12 -7.69 -32.22
CA TYR A 398 -17.42 -8.13 -33.59
C TYR A 398 -16.25 -8.89 -34.25
N THR A 399 -15.62 -9.82 -33.54
CA THR A 399 -14.78 -10.96 -34.02
C THR A 399 -13.91 -10.82 -35.29
N ARG A 400 -13.44 -9.63 -35.71
CA ARG A 400 -12.61 -9.48 -36.93
C ARG A 400 -11.15 -9.86 -36.69
N ILE A 401 -10.73 -9.90 -35.43
CA ILE A 401 -9.44 -10.43 -34.99
C ILE A 401 -9.47 -11.95 -35.02
N ASP A 402 -8.50 -12.57 -35.70
CA ASP A 402 -8.30 -14.01 -35.68
C ASP A 402 -7.60 -14.44 -34.39
N ARG A 403 -8.41 -14.86 -33.41
CA ARG A 403 -7.96 -15.31 -32.09
C ARG A 403 -7.18 -16.63 -32.14
N PHE A 404 -7.27 -17.38 -33.24
CA PHE A 404 -6.60 -18.66 -33.41
C PHE A 404 -5.36 -18.57 -34.30
N ALA A 405 -4.99 -17.37 -34.73
CA ALA A 405 -3.81 -17.14 -35.56
C ALA A 405 -2.54 -17.69 -34.89
N GLN A 406 -1.95 -18.69 -35.54
CA GLN A 406 -0.66 -19.29 -35.14
C GLN A 406 0.53 -18.66 -35.87
N ASP A 407 0.28 -17.77 -36.83
CA ASP A 407 1.35 -17.03 -37.50
C ASP A 407 1.83 -15.86 -36.61
N TRP A 408 3.10 -15.87 -36.23
CA TRP A 408 3.69 -14.77 -35.45
C TRP A 408 3.65 -13.44 -36.22
N ARG A 409 3.68 -13.48 -37.55
CA ARG A 409 3.65 -12.29 -38.39
C ARG A 409 2.30 -11.57 -38.33
N TYR A 410 1.21 -12.30 -38.11
CA TYR A 410 -0.11 -11.72 -37.84
C TYR A 410 -0.09 -10.87 -36.57
N TRP A 411 0.40 -11.43 -35.46
CA TRP A 411 0.48 -10.72 -34.18
C TRP A 411 1.46 -9.54 -34.22
N ALA A 412 2.57 -9.70 -34.94
CA ALA A 412 3.52 -8.62 -35.23
C ALA A 412 2.87 -7.45 -35.99
N TYR A 413 2.03 -7.75 -36.98
CA TYR A 413 1.27 -6.75 -37.74
C TYR A 413 0.25 -6.05 -36.85
N MET A 414 -0.59 -6.81 -36.14
CA MET A 414 -1.63 -6.26 -35.23
C MET A 414 -1.01 -5.36 -34.17
N LEU A 415 0.13 -5.75 -33.62
CA LEU A 415 0.86 -4.97 -32.64
C LEU A 415 1.44 -3.68 -33.23
N SER A 416 2.28 -3.79 -34.27
CA SER A 416 3.10 -2.67 -34.76
C SER A 416 2.32 -1.66 -35.61
N GLN A 417 1.31 -2.12 -36.37
CA GLN A 417 0.56 -1.27 -37.30
C GLN A 417 -0.75 -0.75 -36.71
N HIS A 418 -1.29 -1.40 -35.68
CA HIS A 418 -2.60 -1.06 -35.13
C HIS A 418 -2.56 -0.74 -33.65
N LEU A 419 -2.17 -1.69 -32.78
CA LEU A 419 -2.27 -1.50 -31.34
C LEU A 419 -1.36 -0.39 -30.80
N LEU A 420 -0.04 -0.45 -31.05
CA LEU A 420 0.88 0.58 -30.53
C LEU A 420 0.56 1.97 -31.10
N PRO A 421 0.31 2.14 -32.41
CA PRO A 421 -0.13 3.42 -32.95
C PRO A 421 -1.47 3.90 -32.39
N ALA A 422 -2.43 3.00 -32.13
CA ALA A 422 -3.70 3.38 -31.52
C ALA A 422 -3.48 3.92 -30.10
N ILE A 423 -2.64 3.27 -29.29
CA ILE A 423 -2.28 3.77 -27.96
C ILE A 423 -1.59 5.14 -28.05
N ASP A 424 -0.65 5.32 -28.98
CA ASP A 424 0.09 6.59 -29.14
C ASP A 424 -0.81 7.77 -29.55
N ARG A 425 -1.91 7.52 -30.27
CA ARG A 425 -2.90 8.57 -30.59
C ARG A 425 -3.62 9.12 -29.35
N HIS A 426 -3.72 8.32 -28.30
CA HIS A 426 -4.39 8.68 -27.05
C HIS A 426 -3.42 9.01 -25.92
N ALA A 427 -2.11 8.82 -26.13
CA ALA A 427 -1.10 9.27 -25.19
C ALA A 427 -1.25 10.79 -24.98
N PRO A 428 -1.33 11.27 -23.72
CA PRO A 428 -1.36 12.70 -23.46
C PRO A 428 -0.11 13.29 -24.10
N ARG A 429 -0.30 14.11 -25.13
CA ARG A 429 0.78 14.94 -25.66
C ARG A 429 1.03 15.97 -24.59
N ASP A 430 2.27 16.07 -24.11
CA ASP A 430 2.67 17.23 -23.32
C ASP A 430 2.35 18.46 -24.18
N HIS A 431 1.27 19.16 -23.86
CA HIS A 431 1.17 20.56 -24.21
C HIS A 431 2.16 21.25 -23.29
N SER A 432 3.41 21.34 -23.75
CA SER A 432 4.27 22.43 -23.35
C SER A 432 3.46 23.72 -23.54
N PRO A 433 3.28 24.54 -22.49
CA PRO A 433 2.74 25.86 -22.70
C PRO A 433 3.78 26.63 -23.51
N ASP A 434 3.40 27.08 -24.71
CA ASP A 434 4.03 28.24 -25.32
C ASP A 434 3.50 29.51 -24.63
#